data_AF-A0ABD5TWI7-F1
#
_entry.id   AF-A0ABD5TWI7-F1
#
_cell.length_a   1.000
_cell.length_b   1.000
_cell.length_c   1.000
_cell.angle_alpha   90.00
_cell.angle_beta   90.00
_cell.angle_gamma   90.00
#
_symmetry.space_group_name_H-M   'P 1'
#
loop_
_entity.id
_entity.type
_entity.pdbx_description
1 polymer ?
#
loop_
_entity_poly.entity_id
_entity_poly.type
_entity_poly.pdbx_seq_one_letter_code
_entity_poly.pdbx_strand_id
1 'polypeptide(L)'
;MRGIATRAATVVVGLVVVLLLLGHLLGQPILLGYVATESMEPTMDAGDGFVAIPDAVSGSPEEGDVVVFQARELHGGGLTTHRIVDETDEGYVTKGDGNPFTDQDADEPPVTDDQIVATAWQVNGEVVTIPHLGTAVMGANDAVETGYEAGASALGASTAFDADDAGALLVAVGVALLGFGILFEGTGARRETKRSRNRENVIGIWTAIALVLLVFTTFGTAAMVVPSGVYEYGLVSTDSPTDDPQVVAPGERATVTRSIENAGYVPIVVVHDADGDDVRTDPEWQTVGIRDRGETTVEMEAPDSSGEYVRHVGEHRYLAVLPPAALVGLHELHPLAAIAAVNAVIVAATVAVVVALFGTADIRVRRPGGHIPLATRLQRKLRKWL
;
A
#
# COMPACT_ATOMS: atom_id res chain seq x y z
N MET A 1 -3.30 -35.96 -5.97
CA MET A 1 -4.14 -35.04 -5.18
C MET A 1 -3.35 -34.30 -4.10
N ARG A 2 -2.67 -34.98 -3.16
CA ARG A 2 -1.84 -34.31 -2.12
C ARG A 2 -0.85 -33.26 -2.67
N GLY A 3 -0.07 -33.57 -3.72
CA GLY A 3 0.89 -32.61 -4.27
C GLY A 3 0.29 -31.38 -4.98
N ILE A 4 -0.96 -31.45 -5.47
CA ILE A 4 -1.65 -30.30 -6.06
C ILE A 4 -2.25 -29.44 -4.94
N ALA A 5 -2.86 -30.07 -3.93
CA ALA A 5 -3.36 -29.38 -2.74
C ALA A 5 -2.24 -28.65 -1.98
N THR A 6 -1.07 -29.27 -1.83
CA THR A 6 0.09 -28.62 -1.19
C THR A 6 0.59 -27.43 -2.01
N ARG A 7 0.67 -27.55 -3.35
CA ARG A 7 1.07 -26.42 -4.21
C ARG A 7 0.05 -25.28 -4.19
N ALA A 8 -1.24 -25.60 -4.22
CA ALA A 8 -2.31 -24.61 -4.11
C ALA A 8 -2.26 -23.91 -2.75
N ALA A 9 -2.08 -24.65 -1.66
CA ALA A 9 -1.92 -24.08 -0.32
C ALA A 9 -0.68 -23.18 -0.24
N THR A 10 0.46 -23.58 -0.82
CA THR A 10 1.66 -22.73 -0.86
C THR A 10 1.43 -21.44 -1.65
N VAL A 11 0.72 -21.50 -2.78
CA VAL A 11 0.37 -20.30 -3.56
C VAL A 11 -0.58 -19.40 -2.78
N VAL A 12 -1.59 -19.95 -2.10
CA VAL A 12 -2.53 -19.19 -1.29
C VAL A 12 -1.82 -18.54 -0.10
N VAL A 13 -1.00 -19.29 0.64
CA VAL A 13 -0.22 -18.73 1.76
C VAL A 13 0.75 -17.66 1.28
N GLY A 14 1.44 -17.89 0.16
CA GLY A 14 2.30 -16.90 -0.46
C GLY A 14 1.56 -15.62 -0.84
N LEU A 15 0.36 -15.76 -1.42
CA LEU A 15 -0.51 -14.63 -1.75
C LEU A 15 -0.96 -13.88 -0.50
N VAL A 16 -1.37 -14.58 0.55
CA VAL A 16 -1.75 -13.96 1.84
C VAL A 16 -0.57 -13.18 2.42
N VAL A 17 0.64 -13.75 2.44
CA VAL A 17 1.84 -13.04 2.92
C VAL A 17 2.13 -11.81 2.07
N VAL A 18 2.00 -11.90 0.74
CA VAL A 18 2.16 -10.73 -0.15
C VAL A 18 1.12 -9.66 0.16
N LEU A 19 -0.15 -10.03 0.33
CA LEU A 19 -1.23 -9.09 0.64
C LEU A 19 -1.04 -8.42 2.01
N LEU A 20 -0.57 -9.16 3.02
CA LEU A 20 -0.25 -8.60 4.33
C LEU A 20 0.96 -7.65 4.27
N LEU A 21 2.00 -8.01 3.51
CA LEU A 21 3.17 -7.14 3.30
C LEU A 21 2.79 -5.88 2.52
N LEU A 22 1.86 -6.00 1.57
CA LEU A 22 1.29 -4.84 0.89
C LEU A 22 0.53 -3.98 1.89
N GLY A 23 -0.39 -4.53 2.69
CA GLY A 23 -1.14 -3.74 3.68
C GLY A 23 -0.23 -2.98 4.64
N HIS A 24 0.80 -3.64 5.16
CA HIS A 24 1.81 -2.98 6.00
C HIS A 24 2.52 -1.82 5.28
N LEU A 25 2.86 -1.99 4.01
CA LEU A 25 3.51 -0.95 3.20
C LEU A 25 2.57 0.20 2.85
N LEU A 26 1.29 -0.07 2.61
CA LEU A 26 0.29 0.94 2.31
C LEU A 26 -0.18 1.68 3.58
N GLY A 27 0.26 1.24 4.76
CA GLY A 27 -0.26 1.73 6.03
C GLY A 27 -1.74 1.41 6.23
N GLN A 28 -2.31 0.45 5.50
CA GLN A 28 -3.73 0.11 5.48
C GLN A 28 -3.95 -1.37 5.81
N PRO A 29 -5.02 -1.74 6.54
CA PRO A 29 -5.31 -3.13 6.85
C PRO A 29 -5.82 -3.85 5.60
N ILE A 30 -4.96 -4.64 4.95
CA ILE A 30 -5.36 -5.57 3.88
C ILE A 30 -5.57 -6.96 4.48
N LEU A 31 -6.77 -7.52 4.31
CA LEU A 31 -7.25 -8.80 4.85
C LEU A 31 -7.44 -8.83 6.37
N LEU A 32 -6.54 -8.22 7.14
CA LEU A 32 -6.54 -8.25 8.60
C LEU A 32 -6.28 -6.85 9.14
N GLY A 33 -7.19 -6.37 9.99
CA GLY A 33 -7.02 -5.19 10.85
C GLY A 33 -7.05 -5.58 12.32
N TYR A 34 -6.74 -4.65 13.20
CA TYR A 34 -6.91 -4.83 14.65
C TYR A 34 -7.29 -3.53 15.33
N VAL A 35 -8.01 -3.64 16.45
CA VAL A 35 -8.34 -2.50 17.31
C VAL A 35 -7.32 -2.41 18.44
N ALA A 36 -6.71 -1.24 18.60
CA ALA A 36 -5.69 -1.02 19.62
C ALA A 36 -6.28 -0.55 20.96
N THR A 37 -7.48 0.02 20.93
CA THR A 37 -8.15 0.67 22.05
C THR A 37 -9.49 0.00 22.36
N GLU A 38 -10.10 0.38 23.49
CA GLU A 38 -11.41 -0.11 23.95
C GLU A 38 -12.59 0.61 23.25
N SER A 39 -12.35 1.42 22.21
CA SER A 39 -13.40 2.26 21.59
C SER A 39 -14.51 1.46 20.88
N MET A 40 -14.23 0.20 20.54
CA MET A 40 -15.16 -0.69 19.85
C MET A 40 -15.82 -1.72 20.79
N GLU A 41 -15.62 -1.62 22.10
CA GLU A 41 -16.31 -2.50 23.06
C GLU A 41 -17.82 -2.18 23.11
N PRO A 42 -18.71 -3.18 23.15
CA PRO A 42 -18.45 -4.62 23.34
C PRO A 42 -18.32 -5.43 22.04
N THR A 43 -18.32 -4.78 20.87
CA THR A 43 -18.27 -5.46 19.58
C THR A 43 -16.90 -6.08 19.31
N MET A 44 -15.83 -5.37 19.67
CA MET A 44 -14.45 -5.84 19.58
C MET A 44 -13.67 -5.40 20.82
N ASP A 45 -13.04 -6.36 21.49
CA ASP A 45 -12.18 -6.09 22.65
C ASP A 45 -10.84 -5.48 22.21
N ALA A 46 -10.24 -4.64 23.05
CA ALA A 46 -8.92 -4.07 22.77
C ALA A 46 -7.86 -5.17 22.53
N GLY A 47 -7.18 -5.11 21.38
CA GLY A 47 -6.19 -6.10 20.96
C GLY A 47 -6.74 -7.24 20.10
N ASP A 48 -8.04 -7.26 19.80
CA ASP A 48 -8.62 -8.18 18.83
C ASP A 48 -8.38 -7.73 17.40
N GLY A 49 -8.30 -8.73 16.50
CA GLY A 49 -8.27 -8.51 15.07
C GLY A 49 -9.64 -8.65 14.44
N PHE A 50 -9.75 -8.23 13.20
CA PHE A 50 -10.94 -8.47 12.36
C PHE A 50 -10.53 -8.68 10.91
N VAL A 51 -11.44 -9.26 10.13
CA VAL A 51 -11.25 -9.41 8.68
C VAL A 51 -11.58 -8.09 8.00
N ALA A 52 -10.58 -7.41 7.45
CA ALA A 52 -10.73 -6.16 6.73
C ALA A 52 -10.93 -6.43 5.23
N ILE A 53 -12.07 -5.99 4.70
CA ILE A 53 -12.39 -6.00 3.27
C ILE A 53 -11.95 -4.64 2.72
N PRO A 54 -10.93 -4.55 1.87
CA PRO A 54 -10.48 -3.28 1.31
C PRO A 54 -11.62 -2.56 0.59
N ASP A 55 -11.64 -1.24 0.69
CA ASP A 55 -12.71 -0.40 0.11
C ASP A 55 -12.97 -0.75 -1.38
N ALA A 56 -11.87 -0.93 -2.12
CA ALA A 56 -11.84 -1.33 -3.52
C ALA A 56 -12.65 -2.58 -3.92
N VAL A 57 -13.04 -3.40 -2.96
CA VAL A 57 -13.86 -4.60 -3.19
C VAL A 57 -15.07 -4.68 -2.25
N SER A 58 -15.24 -3.74 -1.32
CA SER A 58 -16.52 -3.54 -0.65
C SER A 58 -17.49 -2.78 -1.55
N GLY A 59 -18.79 -2.87 -1.25
CA GLY A 59 -19.75 -1.93 -1.81
C GLY A 59 -19.65 -0.58 -1.11
N SER A 60 -20.48 0.37 -1.52
CA SER A 60 -20.65 1.64 -0.81
C SER A 60 -20.97 1.37 0.67
N PRO A 61 -20.28 2.03 1.61
CA PRO A 61 -20.57 1.90 3.04
C PRO A 61 -22.02 2.29 3.38
N GLU A 62 -22.64 1.57 4.31
CA GLU A 62 -24.01 1.85 4.76
C GLU A 62 -24.06 2.09 6.29
N GLU A 63 -25.16 2.69 6.77
CA GLU A 63 -25.42 2.82 8.21
C GLU A 63 -25.34 1.44 8.90
N GLY A 64 -24.54 1.37 9.97
CA GLY A 64 -24.26 0.13 10.68
C GLY A 64 -22.97 -0.58 10.24
N ASP A 65 -22.31 -0.14 9.16
CA ASP A 65 -21.01 -0.68 8.78
C ASP A 65 -19.89 -0.23 9.72
N VAL A 66 -18.99 -1.17 10.04
CA VAL A 66 -17.74 -0.87 10.76
C VAL A 66 -16.65 -0.62 9.74
N VAL A 67 -16.18 0.61 9.66
CA VAL A 67 -15.20 1.06 8.66
C VAL A 67 -13.88 1.42 9.31
N VAL A 68 -12.81 1.22 8.56
CA VAL A 68 -11.48 1.73 8.84
C VAL A 68 -11.27 2.94 7.96
N PHE A 69 -11.02 4.09 8.57
CA PHE A 69 -10.81 5.33 7.86
C PHE A 69 -9.61 6.09 8.39
N GLN A 70 -9.04 6.96 7.56
CA GLN A 70 -8.00 7.88 7.98
C GLN A 70 -8.65 9.11 8.64
N ALA A 71 -8.59 9.14 9.97
CA ALA A 71 -9.13 10.26 10.75
C ALA A 71 -8.20 11.47 10.65
N ARG A 72 -8.75 12.66 10.91
CA ARG A 72 -8.02 13.94 10.87
C ARG A 72 -7.57 14.38 12.25
N GLU A 73 -8.51 14.48 13.17
CA GLU A 73 -8.32 14.98 14.53
C GLU A 73 -8.24 13.82 15.52
N LEU A 74 -8.96 12.71 15.26
CA LEU A 74 -8.90 11.54 16.12
C LEU A 74 -7.49 10.95 16.11
N HIS A 75 -6.97 10.73 17.32
CA HIS A 75 -5.70 10.05 17.56
C HIS A 75 -4.49 10.65 16.80
N GLY A 76 -4.56 11.93 16.40
CA GLY A 76 -3.47 12.63 15.72
C GLY A 76 -3.33 12.31 14.23
N GLY A 77 -4.43 12.00 13.54
CA GLY A 77 -4.44 11.84 12.08
C GLY A 77 -4.26 10.41 11.58
N GLY A 78 -4.56 9.42 12.43
CA GLY A 78 -4.27 8.00 12.19
C GLY A 78 -5.45 7.20 11.67
N LEU A 79 -5.18 5.94 11.30
CA LEU A 79 -6.25 4.99 11.02
C LEU A 79 -7.10 4.73 12.25
N THR A 80 -8.41 4.90 12.08
CA THR A 80 -9.43 4.71 13.11
C THR A 80 -10.44 3.69 12.62
N THR A 81 -10.95 2.83 13.51
CA THR A 81 -11.95 1.82 13.18
C THR A 81 -13.21 2.07 14.00
N HIS A 82 -14.27 2.59 13.39
CA HIS A 82 -15.54 2.91 14.06
C HIS A 82 -16.75 2.55 13.20
N ARG A 83 -17.95 2.62 13.76
CA ARG A 83 -19.21 2.30 13.06
C ARG A 83 -19.85 3.55 12.47
N ILE A 84 -20.35 3.44 11.24
CA ILE A 84 -21.21 4.45 10.63
C ILE A 84 -22.57 4.43 11.33
N VAL A 85 -22.99 5.59 11.84
CA VAL A 85 -24.27 5.75 12.55
C VAL A 85 -25.24 6.68 11.83
N ASP A 86 -24.78 7.45 10.85
CA ASP A 86 -25.62 8.29 9.98
C ASP A 86 -24.88 8.61 8.66
N GLU A 87 -25.65 9.01 7.64
CA GLU A 87 -25.15 9.44 6.34
C GLU A 87 -25.69 10.85 6.03
N THR A 88 -24.78 11.76 5.65
CA THR A 88 -25.08 13.16 5.35
C THR A 88 -24.59 13.51 3.95
N ASP A 89 -25.08 14.64 3.41
CA ASP A 89 -24.60 15.14 2.11
C ASP A 89 -23.09 15.49 2.13
N GLU A 90 -22.49 15.66 3.31
CA GLU A 90 -21.06 15.98 3.50
C GLU A 90 -20.19 14.74 3.80
N GLY A 91 -20.81 13.55 3.94
CA GLY A 91 -20.14 12.29 4.27
C GLY A 91 -20.80 11.50 5.41
N TYR A 92 -20.08 10.57 6.00
CA TYR A 92 -20.54 9.66 7.05
C TYR A 92 -20.27 10.19 8.47
N VAL A 93 -21.24 9.98 9.36
CA VAL A 93 -21.08 10.19 10.80
C VAL A 93 -20.65 8.88 11.43
N THR A 94 -19.51 8.88 12.13
CA THR A 94 -18.90 7.69 12.70
C THR A 94 -18.90 7.73 14.22
N LYS A 95 -18.87 6.55 14.83
CA LYS A 95 -18.84 6.40 16.28
C LYS A 95 -18.22 5.07 16.70
N GLY A 96 -17.29 5.10 17.66
CA GLY A 96 -16.86 3.91 18.37
C GLY A 96 -18.00 3.31 19.19
N ASP A 97 -18.25 2.01 19.08
CA ASP A 97 -19.38 1.34 19.75
C ASP A 97 -19.37 1.53 21.29
N GLY A 98 -18.18 1.71 21.88
CA GLY A 98 -17.98 1.97 23.31
C GLY A 98 -17.97 3.45 23.69
N ASN A 99 -17.97 4.35 22.70
CA ASN A 99 -17.91 5.78 22.94
C ASN A 99 -19.30 6.34 23.33
N PRO A 100 -19.37 7.37 24.20
CA PRO A 100 -20.64 7.99 24.59
C PRO A 100 -21.22 8.90 23.50
N PHE A 101 -20.37 9.54 22.69
CA PHE A 101 -20.72 10.52 21.67
C PHE A 101 -20.22 10.09 20.29
N THR A 102 -20.70 10.74 19.23
CA THR A 102 -20.16 10.52 17.87
C THR A 102 -18.78 11.16 17.73
N ASP A 103 -18.04 10.74 16.71
CA ASP A 103 -16.75 11.35 16.39
C ASP A 103 -16.92 12.83 15.99
N GLN A 104 -18.05 13.14 15.34
CA GLN A 104 -18.44 14.49 14.91
C GLN A 104 -18.99 15.38 16.03
N ASP A 105 -19.38 14.83 17.18
CA ASP A 105 -19.66 15.62 18.38
C ASP A 105 -18.35 16.16 19.03
N ALA A 106 -17.20 15.62 18.62
CA ALA A 106 -15.88 16.17 18.94
C ALA A 106 -15.41 17.10 17.80
N ASP A 107 -14.11 17.10 17.50
CA ASP A 107 -13.52 17.94 16.45
C ASP A 107 -13.34 17.19 15.11
N GLU A 108 -13.77 15.91 15.00
CA GLU A 108 -13.63 15.15 13.74
C GLU A 108 -14.76 15.54 12.78
N PRO A 109 -14.46 16.07 11.60
CA PRO A 109 -15.47 16.35 10.57
C PRO A 109 -16.07 15.05 9.96
N PRO A 110 -17.16 15.14 9.15
CA PRO A 110 -17.73 13.98 8.47
C PRO A 110 -16.68 13.22 7.65
N VAL A 111 -16.76 11.89 7.69
CA VAL A 111 -15.83 10.99 6.99
C VAL A 111 -16.28 10.83 5.54
N THR A 112 -15.40 11.10 4.59
CA THR A 112 -15.68 10.94 3.15
C THR A 112 -15.38 9.52 2.66
N ASP A 113 -15.94 9.11 1.51
CA ASP A 113 -15.64 7.81 0.89
C ASP A 113 -14.13 7.60 0.71
N ASP A 114 -13.42 8.63 0.25
CA ASP A 114 -11.98 8.61 0.01
C ASP A 114 -11.12 8.40 1.28
N GLN A 115 -11.67 8.71 2.46
CA GLN A 115 -11.00 8.44 3.73
C GLN A 115 -11.17 6.99 4.18
N ILE A 116 -12.18 6.27 3.68
CA ILE A 116 -12.47 4.90 4.06
C ILE A 116 -11.55 3.96 3.27
N VAL A 117 -10.70 3.23 3.99
CA VAL A 117 -9.69 2.35 3.39
C VAL A 117 -10.12 0.88 3.41
N ALA A 118 -11.03 0.51 4.31
CA ALA A 118 -11.57 -0.84 4.43
C ALA A 118 -12.87 -0.88 5.23
N THR A 119 -13.71 -1.88 4.97
CA THR A 119 -14.88 -2.23 5.77
C THR A 119 -14.65 -3.55 6.48
N ALA A 120 -14.95 -3.64 7.77
CA ALA A 120 -14.85 -4.88 8.53
C ALA A 120 -15.92 -5.87 8.05
N TRP A 121 -15.52 -7.12 7.84
CA TRP A 121 -16.47 -8.15 7.41
C TRP A 121 -17.49 -8.45 8.51
N GLN A 122 -18.77 -8.22 8.22
CA GLN A 122 -19.88 -8.51 9.12
C GLN A 122 -20.73 -9.70 8.64
N VAL A 123 -21.18 -10.54 9.57
CA VAL A 123 -22.13 -11.64 9.31
C VAL A 123 -23.28 -11.51 10.29
N ASN A 124 -24.50 -11.29 9.78
CA ASN A 124 -25.70 -10.97 10.58
C ASN A 124 -25.56 -9.71 11.47
N GLY A 125 -24.78 -8.73 11.04
CA GLY A 125 -24.52 -7.49 11.81
C GLY A 125 -23.46 -7.63 12.91
N GLU A 126 -22.83 -8.79 13.06
CA GLU A 126 -21.70 -9.01 13.97
C GLU A 126 -20.39 -9.04 13.18
N VAL A 127 -19.37 -8.33 13.67
CA VAL A 127 -18.04 -8.29 13.06
C VAL A 127 -17.34 -9.64 13.25
N VAL A 128 -16.70 -10.16 12.19
CA VAL A 128 -15.90 -11.37 12.28
C VAL A 128 -14.55 -11.06 12.93
N THR A 129 -14.45 -11.31 14.24
CA THR A 129 -13.27 -11.04 15.06
C THR A 129 -12.31 -12.23 15.14
N ILE A 130 -11.04 -11.92 15.39
CA ILE A 130 -9.95 -12.86 15.61
C ILE A 130 -9.30 -12.51 16.95
N PRO A 131 -9.61 -13.25 18.02
CA PRO A 131 -9.16 -12.91 19.36
C PRO A 131 -7.64 -12.79 19.47
N HIS A 132 -7.17 -11.74 20.15
CA HIS A 132 -5.76 -11.46 20.45
C HIS A 132 -4.83 -11.29 19.24
N LEU A 133 -5.36 -11.15 18.02
CA LEU A 133 -4.53 -10.95 16.84
C LEU A 133 -3.72 -9.65 16.95
N GLY A 134 -4.37 -8.55 17.32
CA GLY A 134 -3.72 -7.26 17.56
C GLY A 134 -2.67 -7.35 18.66
N THR A 135 -2.98 -8.01 19.78
CA THR A 135 -2.00 -8.26 20.86
C THR A 135 -0.77 -9.02 20.36
N ALA A 136 -0.95 -10.03 19.51
CA ALA A 136 0.15 -10.80 18.94
C ALA A 136 1.00 -9.96 17.96
N VAL A 137 0.35 -9.12 17.14
CA VAL A 137 1.03 -8.22 16.20
C VAL A 137 1.83 -7.15 16.96
N MET A 138 1.21 -6.46 17.92
CA MET A 138 1.89 -5.47 18.76
C MET A 138 3.08 -6.08 19.51
N GLY A 139 2.88 -7.23 20.16
CA GLY A 139 3.96 -7.92 20.87
C GLY A 139 5.11 -8.39 19.95
N ALA A 140 4.82 -8.72 18.68
CA ALA A 140 5.87 -9.02 17.70
C ALA A 140 6.64 -7.76 17.29
N ASN A 141 5.95 -6.63 17.09
CA ASN A 141 6.58 -5.34 16.78
C ASN A 141 7.48 -4.86 17.93
N ASP A 142 6.99 -4.91 19.17
CA ASP A 142 7.78 -4.55 20.37
C ASP A 142 9.06 -5.39 20.48
N ALA A 143 8.98 -6.68 20.17
CA ALA A 143 10.14 -7.58 20.20
C ALA A 143 11.17 -7.24 19.11
N VAL A 144 10.70 -6.82 17.93
CA VAL A 144 11.56 -6.37 16.83
C VAL A 144 12.23 -5.05 17.18
N GLU A 145 11.47 -4.09 17.72
CA GLU A 145 11.98 -2.78 18.15
C GLU A 145 13.02 -2.94 19.27
N THR A 146 12.71 -3.73 20.30
CA THR A 146 13.66 -4.06 21.38
C THR A 146 14.93 -4.71 20.82
N GLY A 147 14.79 -5.62 19.84
CA GLY A 147 15.92 -6.25 19.17
C GLY A 147 16.76 -5.27 18.35
N TYR A 148 16.11 -4.28 17.72
CA TYR A 148 16.75 -3.20 16.98
C TYR A 148 17.52 -2.27 17.91
N GLU A 149 16.91 -1.80 19.00
CA GLU A 149 17.58 -0.94 20.00
C GLU A 149 18.81 -1.62 20.62
N ALA A 150 18.69 -2.91 20.93
CA ALA A 150 19.80 -3.72 21.44
C ALA A 150 20.92 -3.89 20.40
N GLY A 151 20.58 -4.03 19.12
CA GLY A 151 21.56 -4.12 18.02
C GLY A 151 22.22 -2.78 17.67
N ALA A 152 21.43 -1.70 17.62
CA ALA A 152 21.89 -0.35 17.31
C ALA A 152 22.84 0.19 18.39
N SER A 153 22.53 -0.08 19.67
CA SER A 153 23.40 0.25 20.80
C SER A 153 24.71 -0.56 20.80
N ALA A 154 24.67 -1.84 20.40
CA ALA A 154 25.87 -2.67 20.27
C ALA A 154 26.77 -2.27 19.09
N LEU A 155 26.20 -1.71 18.03
CA LEU A 155 26.92 -1.28 16.82
C LEU A 155 27.31 0.21 16.84
N GLY A 156 26.96 0.95 17.90
CA GLY A 156 27.28 2.38 18.04
C GLY A 156 26.61 3.27 17.00
N ALA A 157 25.54 2.80 16.37
CA ALA A 157 24.78 3.53 15.35
C ALA A 157 23.66 4.33 16.00
N SER A 158 23.97 5.16 16.99
CA SER A 158 22.94 5.86 17.76
C SER A 158 22.42 7.16 17.14
N THR A 159 22.88 7.60 15.96
CA THR A 159 22.53 8.95 15.44
C THR A 159 22.60 9.16 13.92
N ALA A 160 22.57 8.13 13.07
CA ALA A 160 22.86 8.33 11.63
C ALA A 160 21.77 7.95 10.62
N PHE A 161 20.56 7.59 11.05
CA PHE A 161 19.48 7.27 10.11
C PHE A 161 18.12 7.75 10.65
N ASP A 162 17.96 9.07 10.76
CA ASP A 162 16.63 9.67 10.59
C ASP A 162 16.27 9.49 9.11
N ALA A 163 15.48 8.46 8.82
CA ALA A 163 14.86 8.26 7.53
C ALA A 163 13.47 7.72 7.80
N ASP A 164 12.50 8.63 7.80
CA ASP A 164 11.08 8.45 8.14
C ASP A 164 10.35 7.30 7.41
N ASP A 165 10.99 6.49 6.56
CA ASP A 165 10.35 5.32 5.93
C ASP A 165 11.33 4.23 5.45
N ALA A 166 12.59 4.59 5.16
CA ALA A 166 13.54 3.66 4.52
C ALA A 166 14.04 2.55 5.47
N GLY A 167 14.09 2.83 6.78
CA GLY A 167 14.54 1.88 7.80
C GLY A 167 13.52 0.75 8.00
N ALA A 168 12.26 1.12 8.19
CA ALA A 168 11.14 0.18 8.30
C ALA A 168 11.02 -0.69 7.04
N LEU A 169 11.18 -0.10 5.86
CA LEU A 169 11.13 -0.81 4.58
C LEU A 169 12.24 -1.88 4.46
N LEU A 170 13.47 -1.56 4.86
CA LEU A 170 14.58 -2.52 4.83
C LEU A 170 14.39 -3.67 5.83
N VAL A 171 13.78 -3.38 6.98
CA VAL A 171 13.42 -4.40 7.99
C VAL A 171 12.28 -5.27 7.48
N ALA A 172 11.23 -4.69 6.92
CA ALA A 172 10.12 -5.42 6.31
C ALA A 172 10.62 -6.34 5.18
N VAL A 173 11.53 -5.85 4.34
CA VAL A 173 12.21 -6.66 3.32
C VAL A 173 13.05 -7.77 3.96
N GLY A 174 13.81 -7.48 5.02
CA GLY A 174 14.59 -8.48 5.75
C GLY A 174 13.74 -9.59 6.37
N VAL A 175 12.63 -9.22 7.03
CA VAL A 175 11.67 -10.14 7.64
C VAL A 175 10.94 -10.94 6.57
N ALA A 176 10.55 -10.33 5.46
CA ALA A 176 9.96 -11.02 4.32
C ALA A 176 10.94 -12.05 3.73
N LEU A 177 12.21 -11.69 3.56
CA LEU A 177 13.27 -12.60 3.09
C LEU A 177 13.50 -13.76 4.08
N LEU A 178 13.47 -13.49 5.38
CA LEU A 178 13.64 -14.49 6.44
C LEU A 178 12.44 -15.45 6.52
N GLY A 179 11.22 -14.91 6.54
CA GLY A 179 9.98 -15.67 6.55
C GLY A 179 9.81 -16.51 5.28
N PHE A 180 10.20 -15.96 4.13
CA PHE A 180 10.28 -16.70 2.88
C PHE A 180 11.30 -17.83 2.94
N GLY A 181 12.47 -17.61 3.55
CA GLY A 181 13.46 -18.65 3.83
C GLY A 181 12.88 -19.80 4.65
N ILE A 182 12.21 -19.49 5.76
CA ILE A 182 11.64 -20.48 6.69
C ILE A 182 10.48 -21.27 6.04
N LEU A 183 9.58 -20.59 5.34
CA LEU A 183 8.45 -21.22 4.63
C LEU A 183 8.93 -22.21 3.55
N PHE A 184 10.03 -21.89 2.87
CA PHE A 184 10.59 -22.77 1.84
C PHE A 184 11.56 -23.81 2.38
N GLU A 185 12.21 -23.59 3.51
CA GLU A 185 13.06 -24.58 4.18
C GLU A 185 12.22 -25.75 4.74
N GLY A 186 10.96 -25.48 5.13
CA GLY A 186 9.97 -26.49 5.52
C GLY A 186 9.51 -27.43 4.39
N THR A 187 9.86 -27.16 3.12
CA THR A 187 9.60 -28.08 1.99
C THR A 187 10.66 -29.17 1.83
N GLY A 188 11.65 -29.20 2.73
CA GLY A 188 12.57 -30.32 2.91
C GLY A 188 11.85 -31.56 3.44
N ALA A 189 11.35 -32.38 2.51
CA ALA A 189 10.70 -33.65 2.80
C ALA A 189 11.49 -34.46 3.85
N ARG A 190 10.75 -34.90 4.88
CA ARG A 190 11.21 -35.81 5.94
C ARG A 190 11.96 -36.99 5.32
N ARG A 191 13.23 -37.11 5.69
CA ARG A 191 14.18 -38.13 5.22
C ARG A 191 13.69 -39.54 5.57
N GLU A 192 13.09 -40.24 4.61
CA GLU A 192 13.11 -41.70 4.56
C GLU A 192 14.23 -42.16 3.62
N THR A 193 15.21 -42.85 4.19
CA THR A 193 16.39 -43.39 3.54
C THR A 193 16.02 -44.55 2.61
N LYS A 194 15.72 -44.24 1.34
CA LYS A 194 15.97 -45.18 0.23
C LYS A 194 16.81 -44.53 -0.85
N ARG A 195 18.01 -45.08 -1.00
CA ARG A 195 19.04 -44.77 -1.98
C ARG A 195 18.44 -44.61 -3.38
N SER A 196 18.22 -43.37 -3.81
CA SER A 196 17.95 -43.03 -5.21
C SER A 196 18.80 -41.81 -5.60
N ARG A 197 19.27 -41.78 -6.85
CA ARG A 197 20.24 -40.81 -7.40
C ARG A 197 19.60 -39.45 -7.70
N ASN A 198 18.91 -38.83 -6.76
CA ASN A 198 18.43 -37.46 -6.94
C ASN A 198 18.87 -36.61 -5.77
N ARG A 199 19.79 -35.68 -6.04
CA ARG A 199 20.66 -35.07 -5.04
C ARG A 199 20.21 -33.65 -4.69
N GLU A 200 20.15 -33.44 -3.39
CA GLU A 200 19.83 -32.27 -2.57
C GLU A 200 20.61 -30.99 -2.99
N ASN A 201 20.00 -29.83 -2.76
CA ASN A 201 20.49 -28.44 -2.94
C ASN A 201 20.32 -27.79 -4.32
N VAL A 202 19.07 -27.54 -4.70
CA VAL A 202 18.73 -26.49 -5.67
C VAL A 202 17.73 -25.57 -4.97
N ILE A 203 18.14 -24.36 -4.57
CA ILE A 203 17.15 -23.28 -4.46
C ILE A 203 16.56 -23.21 -5.85
N GLY A 204 15.28 -23.58 -5.99
CA GLY A 204 14.63 -23.57 -7.29
C GLY A 204 14.87 -22.21 -7.91
N ILE A 205 15.28 -22.15 -9.18
CA ILE A 205 15.39 -20.89 -9.91
C ILE A 205 14.13 -20.04 -9.69
N TRP A 206 12.99 -20.71 -9.59
CA TRP A 206 11.68 -20.16 -9.25
C TRP A 206 11.56 -19.55 -7.86
N THR A 207 12.24 -20.08 -6.85
CA THR A 207 12.32 -19.49 -5.51
C THR A 207 13.12 -18.19 -5.54
N ALA A 208 14.24 -18.16 -6.27
CA ALA A 208 15.01 -16.93 -6.47
C ALA A 208 14.24 -15.90 -7.31
N ILE A 209 13.53 -16.34 -8.37
CA ILE A 209 12.64 -15.49 -9.16
C ILE A 209 11.53 -14.93 -8.30
N ALA A 210 10.85 -15.75 -7.48
CA ALA A 210 9.76 -15.31 -6.63
C ALA A 210 10.23 -14.24 -5.64
N LEU A 211 11.42 -14.40 -5.06
CA LEU A 211 12.02 -13.43 -4.15
C LEU A 211 12.39 -12.12 -4.87
N VAL A 212 12.97 -12.19 -6.07
CA VAL A 212 13.23 -11.00 -6.89
C VAL A 212 11.92 -10.31 -7.25
N LEU A 213 10.92 -11.05 -7.72
CA LEU A 213 9.60 -10.52 -8.05
C LEU A 213 8.96 -9.83 -6.85
N LEU A 214 8.96 -10.49 -5.68
CA LEU A 214 8.46 -9.92 -4.43
C LEU A 214 9.09 -8.55 -4.17
N VAL A 215 10.43 -8.46 -4.20
CA VAL A 215 11.14 -7.20 -4.01
C VAL A 215 10.71 -6.17 -5.06
N PHE A 216 10.78 -6.49 -6.36
CA PHE A 216 10.47 -5.52 -7.41
C PHE A 216 9.01 -5.04 -7.39
N THR A 217 8.04 -5.91 -7.11
CA THR A 217 6.62 -5.52 -7.02
C THR A 217 6.34 -4.75 -5.75
N THR A 218 6.96 -5.09 -4.61
CA THR A 218 6.80 -4.33 -3.36
C THR A 218 7.35 -2.92 -3.52
N PHE A 219 8.59 -2.76 -3.99
CA PHE A 219 9.17 -1.43 -4.22
C PHE A 219 8.43 -0.64 -5.30
N GLY A 220 7.99 -1.32 -6.37
CA GLY A 220 7.20 -0.68 -7.43
C GLY A 220 5.86 -0.15 -6.91
N THR A 221 5.17 -0.95 -6.08
CA THR A 221 3.89 -0.56 -5.47
C THR A 221 4.07 0.54 -4.43
N ALA A 222 5.11 0.45 -3.58
CA ALA A 222 5.45 1.50 -2.62
C ALA A 222 5.62 2.85 -3.30
N ALA A 223 6.38 2.88 -4.39
CA ALA A 223 6.67 4.11 -5.14
C ALA A 223 5.43 4.74 -5.79
N MET A 224 4.34 3.98 -5.94
CA MET A 224 3.06 4.46 -6.44
C MET A 224 2.16 4.93 -5.30
N VAL A 225 2.00 4.13 -4.25
CA VAL A 225 0.99 4.40 -3.22
C VAL A 225 1.47 5.34 -2.12
N VAL A 226 2.70 5.19 -1.62
CA VAL A 226 3.23 6.03 -0.52
C VAL A 226 3.13 7.54 -0.83
N PRO A 227 3.49 8.02 -2.03
CA PRO A 227 3.33 9.44 -2.37
C PRO A 227 1.94 9.82 -2.87
N SER A 228 0.99 8.87 -2.96
CA SER A 228 -0.40 9.14 -3.33
C SER A 228 -1.22 9.45 -2.07
N GLY A 229 -2.31 10.18 -2.21
CA GLY A 229 -3.18 10.52 -1.08
C GLY A 229 -4.15 11.64 -1.40
N VAL A 230 -5.00 11.98 -0.44
CA VAL A 230 -5.99 13.05 -0.55
C VAL A 230 -5.41 14.35 0.02
N TYR A 231 -5.54 15.44 -0.73
CA TYR A 231 -5.10 16.77 -0.32
C TYR A 231 -6.29 17.66 -0.01
N GLU A 232 -6.26 18.28 1.17
CA GLU A 232 -7.30 19.20 1.62
C GLU A 232 -6.93 20.65 1.33
N TYR A 233 -7.90 21.40 0.82
CA TYR A 233 -7.81 22.83 0.59
C TYR A 233 -8.92 23.52 1.37
N GLY A 234 -8.54 24.32 2.36
CA GLY A 234 -9.46 25.24 3.02
C GLY A 234 -9.86 26.36 2.06
N LEU A 235 -11.14 26.71 2.06
CA LEU A 235 -11.72 27.77 1.25
C LEU A 235 -12.62 28.62 2.14
N VAL A 236 -12.31 29.92 2.23
CA VAL A 236 -13.08 30.86 3.03
C VAL A 236 -13.88 31.76 2.10
N SER A 237 -15.21 31.65 2.18
CA SER A 237 -16.15 32.51 1.45
C SER A 237 -16.56 33.68 2.35
N THR A 238 -16.22 34.91 1.97
CA THR A 238 -16.49 36.11 2.78
C THR A 238 -16.72 37.37 1.95
N ASP A 239 -17.60 38.26 2.42
CA ASP A 239 -17.87 39.56 1.80
C ASP A 239 -16.66 40.53 1.84
N SER A 240 -15.58 40.15 2.52
CA SER A 240 -14.33 40.91 2.65
C SER A 240 -13.12 40.05 2.25
N PRO A 241 -12.94 39.75 0.95
CA PRO A 241 -11.84 38.92 0.47
C PRO A 241 -10.48 39.57 0.75
N THR A 242 -9.42 38.75 0.77
CA THR A 242 -8.04 39.20 1.04
C THR A 242 -7.13 38.87 -0.14
N ASP A 243 -5.83 39.16 -0.03
CA ASP A 243 -4.83 38.77 -1.04
C ASP A 243 -4.51 37.26 -0.99
N ASP A 244 -5.04 36.52 -0.01
CA ASP A 244 -4.90 35.07 0.07
C ASP A 244 -5.78 34.39 -1.01
N PRO A 245 -5.20 33.55 -1.89
CA PRO A 245 -5.95 32.91 -2.98
C PRO A 245 -7.08 31.98 -2.51
N GLN A 246 -7.11 31.60 -1.23
CA GLN A 246 -8.13 30.75 -0.63
C GLN A 246 -9.21 31.54 0.14
N VAL A 247 -9.17 32.89 0.12
CA VAL A 247 -10.16 33.76 0.78
C VAL A 247 -10.83 34.64 -0.27
N VAL A 248 -11.99 34.20 -0.77
CA VAL A 248 -12.69 34.77 -1.92
C VAL A 248 -14.11 35.22 -1.57
N ALA A 249 -14.73 36.03 -2.44
CA ALA A 249 -16.13 36.40 -2.26
C ALA A 249 -17.07 35.23 -2.59
N PRO A 250 -18.32 35.22 -2.07
CA PRO A 250 -19.28 34.17 -2.39
C PRO A 250 -19.53 34.05 -3.91
N GLY A 251 -19.47 32.82 -4.43
CA GLY A 251 -19.61 32.53 -5.87
C GLY A 251 -18.37 32.81 -6.72
N GLU A 252 -17.27 33.30 -6.14
CA GLU A 252 -15.99 33.45 -6.85
C GLU A 252 -15.16 32.16 -6.80
N ARG A 253 -14.10 32.11 -7.62
CA ARG A 253 -13.21 30.96 -7.69
C ARG A 253 -11.86 31.23 -7.06
N ALA A 254 -11.44 30.31 -6.22
CA ALA A 254 -10.09 30.25 -5.67
C ALA A 254 -9.19 29.40 -6.57
N THR A 255 -7.90 29.75 -6.63
CA THR A 255 -6.94 29.04 -7.48
C THR A 255 -5.62 28.84 -6.74
N VAL A 256 -5.20 27.60 -6.57
CA VAL A 256 -3.95 27.23 -5.90
C VAL A 256 -3.08 26.43 -6.86
N THR A 257 -1.81 26.82 -6.98
CA THR A 257 -0.83 26.04 -7.78
C THR A 257 -0.05 25.12 -6.87
N ARG A 258 0.00 23.83 -7.23
CA ARG A 258 0.72 22.80 -6.50
C ARG A 258 1.83 22.21 -7.35
N SER A 259 3.02 22.10 -6.77
CA SER A 259 4.17 21.46 -7.41
C SER A 259 4.21 19.97 -7.09
N ILE A 260 4.39 19.15 -8.12
CA ILE A 260 4.47 17.69 -8.02
C ILE A 260 5.89 17.27 -8.33
N GLU A 261 6.58 16.66 -7.37
CA GLU A 261 7.97 16.26 -7.53
C GLU A 261 8.10 14.75 -7.78
N ASN A 262 8.93 14.38 -8.75
CA ASN A 262 9.34 12.99 -8.98
C ASN A 262 10.84 12.84 -8.70
N ALA A 263 11.19 12.47 -7.47
CA ALA A 263 12.57 12.13 -7.11
C ALA A 263 13.04 10.75 -7.64
N GLY A 264 12.14 9.97 -8.23
CA GLY A 264 12.36 8.62 -8.70
C GLY A 264 13.24 8.50 -9.96
N TYR A 265 13.55 7.25 -10.32
CA TYR A 265 14.37 6.91 -11.50
C TYR A 265 13.54 6.49 -12.72
N VAL A 266 12.22 6.53 -12.60
CA VAL A 266 11.26 6.19 -13.66
C VAL A 266 10.29 7.37 -13.75
N PRO A 267 9.88 7.80 -14.96
CA PRO A 267 8.82 8.79 -15.09
C PRO A 267 7.54 8.29 -14.44
N ILE A 268 6.72 9.21 -13.96
CA ILE A 268 5.43 8.89 -13.35
C ILE A 268 4.30 9.55 -14.12
N VAL A 269 3.15 8.90 -14.15
CA VAL A 269 1.87 9.50 -14.53
C VAL A 269 1.14 9.82 -13.24
N VAL A 270 0.71 11.07 -13.10
CA VAL A 270 -0.03 11.56 -11.94
C VAL A 270 -1.43 11.89 -12.41
N VAL A 271 -2.44 11.38 -11.71
CA VAL A 271 -3.86 11.62 -11.96
C VAL A 271 -4.43 12.29 -10.72
N HIS A 272 -5.27 13.31 -10.90
CA HIS A 272 -5.94 14.00 -9.82
C HIS A 272 -7.43 13.74 -9.89
N ASP A 273 -7.99 13.28 -8.78
CA ASP A 273 -9.41 13.08 -8.61
C ASP A 273 -9.97 14.26 -7.83
N ALA A 274 -10.94 14.96 -8.41
CA ALA A 274 -11.61 16.06 -7.74
C ALA A 274 -13.01 15.60 -7.36
N ASP A 275 -13.33 15.67 -6.07
CA ASP A 275 -14.66 15.35 -5.58
C ASP A 275 -15.61 16.52 -5.82
N GLY A 276 -16.65 16.29 -6.62
CA GLY A 276 -17.70 17.28 -6.90
C GLY A 276 -17.47 18.15 -8.13
N ASP A 277 -18.52 18.89 -8.51
CA ASP A 277 -18.52 19.78 -9.70
C ASP A 277 -17.82 21.14 -9.46
N ASP A 278 -17.52 21.43 -8.20
CA ASP A 278 -17.01 22.69 -7.67
C ASP A 278 -15.49 22.69 -7.46
N VAL A 279 -14.82 21.55 -7.70
CA VAL A 279 -13.37 21.45 -7.71
C VAL A 279 -12.90 20.93 -9.07
N ARG A 280 -11.89 21.56 -9.64
CA ARG A 280 -11.26 21.13 -10.89
C ARG A 280 -9.75 21.22 -10.80
N THR A 281 -9.06 20.34 -11.51
CA THR A 281 -7.61 20.37 -11.65
C THR A 281 -7.21 20.53 -13.10
N ASP A 282 -6.25 21.41 -13.37
CA ASP A 282 -5.67 21.59 -14.71
C ASP A 282 -4.13 21.50 -14.63
N PRO A 283 -3.52 20.49 -15.25
CA PRO A 283 -4.16 19.37 -15.97
C PRO A 283 -4.69 18.28 -15.02
N GLU A 284 -5.83 17.67 -15.37
CA GLU A 284 -6.42 16.52 -14.66
C GLU A 284 -5.42 15.37 -14.46
N TRP A 285 -4.56 15.15 -15.46
CA TRP A 285 -3.44 14.22 -15.36
C TRP A 285 -2.21 14.77 -16.08
N GLN A 286 -1.03 14.36 -15.61
CA GLN A 286 0.23 14.75 -16.23
C GLN A 286 1.29 13.66 -16.12
N THR A 287 2.32 13.76 -16.96
CA THR A 287 3.51 12.92 -16.86
C THR A 287 4.67 13.74 -16.32
N VAL A 288 5.25 13.31 -15.21
CA VAL A 288 6.42 13.96 -14.60
C VAL A 288 7.67 13.12 -14.91
N GLY A 289 8.68 13.78 -15.49
CA GLY A 289 9.95 13.17 -15.87
C GLY A 289 10.75 12.61 -14.70
N ILE A 290 11.87 11.94 -15.01
CA ILE A 290 12.82 11.44 -14.00
C ILE A 290 13.49 12.62 -13.32
N ARG A 291 13.45 12.70 -11.98
CA ARG A 291 14.08 13.79 -11.21
C ARG A 291 13.62 15.16 -11.68
N ASP A 292 12.33 15.24 -12.00
CA ASP A 292 11.68 16.40 -12.56
C ASP A 292 10.49 16.80 -11.70
N ARG A 293 9.91 17.95 -12.02
CA ARG A 293 8.77 18.52 -11.29
C ARG A 293 7.73 19.05 -12.27
N GLY A 294 6.48 18.70 -12.00
CA GLY A 294 5.29 19.21 -12.67
C GLY A 294 4.56 20.23 -11.81
N GLU A 295 3.64 20.96 -12.41
CA GLU A 295 2.74 21.87 -11.69
C GLU A 295 1.30 21.51 -12.08
N THR A 296 0.40 21.57 -11.11
CA THR A 296 -1.05 21.43 -11.32
C THR A 296 -1.74 22.61 -10.67
N THR A 297 -2.77 23.12 -11.30
CA THR A 297 -3.60 24.20 -10.78
C THR A 297 -4.91 23.61 -10.29
N VAL A 298 -5.21 23.83 -9.01
CA VAL A 298 -6.48 23.46 -8.37
C VAL A 298 -7.38 24.68 -8.36
N GLU A 299 -8.50 24.62 -9.08
CA GLU A 299 -9.55 25.63 -9.13
C GLU A 299 -10.73 25.16 -8.27
N MET A 300 -11.19 26.01 -7.36
CA MET A 300 -12.28 25.71 -6.43
C MET A 300 -13.33 26.81 -6.49
N GLU A 301 -14.61 26.45 -6.59
CA GLU A 301 -15.73 27.41 -6.60
C GLU A 301 -16.27 27.60 -5.18
N ALA A 302 -16.31 28.85 -4.71
CA ALA A 302 -16.79 29.18 -3.39
C ALA A 302 -18.33 29.17 -3.33
N PRO A 303 -18.94 28.54 -2.32
CA PRO A 303 -20.38 28.61 -2.12
C PRO A 303 -20.90 30.04 -1.98
N ASP A 304 -22.15 30.25 -2.41
CA ASP A 304 -22.87 31.54 -2.31
C ASP A 304 -23.11 31.99 -0.85
N SER A 305 -22.99 31.09 0.11
CA SER A 305 -23.07 31.39 1.54
C SER A 305 -21.68 31.64 2.13
N SER A 306 -21.56 32.69 2.92
CA SER A 306 -20.33 32.97 3.66
C SER A 306 -20.08 31.88 4.71
N GLY A 307 -18.85 31.38 4.78
CA GLY A 307 -18.47 30.25 5.61
C GLY A 307 -17.07 29.74 5.31
N GLU A 308 -16.59 28.84 6.15
CA GLU A 308 -15.37 28.06 5.92
C GLU A 308 -15.76 26.71 5.34
N TYR A 309 -15.07 26.32 4.27
CA TYR A 309 -15.33 25.12 3.51
C TYR A 309 -14.04 24.37 3.28
N VAL A 310 -14.11 23.05 3.20
CA VAL A 310 -12.95 22.21 2.84
C VAL A 310 -13.25 21.53 1.51
N ARG A 311 -12.22 21.44 0.67
CA ARG A 311 -12.24 20.73 -0.62
C ARG A 311 -11.15 19.69 -0.66
N HIS A 312 -11.47 18.54 -1.25
CA HIS A 312 -10.59 17.38 -1.32
C HIS A 312 -10.18 17.15 -2.76
N VAL A 313 -8.90 16.86 -2.97
CA VAL A 313 -8.35 16.43 -4.25
C VAL A 313 -7.48 15.21 -4.02
N GLY A 314 -7.92 14.06 -4.51
CA GLY A 314 -7.13 12.85 -4.58
C GLY A 314 -5.97 12.99 -5.57
N GLU A 315 -4.80 12.47 -5.22
CA GLU A 315 -3.66 12.35 -6.13
C GLU A 315 -3.19 10.90 -6.18
N HIS A 316 -3.14 10.36 -7.39
CA HIS A 316 -2.69 9.00 -7.66
C HIS A 316 -1.48 9.00 -8.58
N ARG A 317 -0.43 8.28 -8.18
CA ARG A 317 0.83 8.19 -8.93
C ARG A 317 1.08 6.78 -9.47
N TYR A 318 1.43 6.71 -10.75
CA TYR A 318 1.72 5.46 -11.45
C TYR A 318 3.08 5.49 -12.12
N LEU A 319 3.85 4.41 -12.03
CA LEU A 319 5.08 4.29 -12.82
C LEU A 319 4.72 4.22 -14.31
N ALA A 320 5.35 5.07 -15.13
CA ALA A 320 5.08 5.17 -16.57
C ALA A 320 5.71 4.02 -17.39
N VAL A 321 5.36 2.77 -17.04
CA VAL A 321 5.76 1.55 -17.75
C VAL A 321 4.76 1.13 -18.83
N LEU A 322 3.58 1.74 -18.82
CA LEU A 322 2.51 1.64 -19.81
C LEU A 322 2.24 3.01 -20.43
N PRO A 323 1.60 3.09 -21.61
CA PRO A 323 1.17 4.36 -22.19
C PRO A 323 0.26 5.14 -21.20
N PRO A 324 0.42 6.47 -21.04
CA PRO A 324 -0.36 7.24 -20.06
C PRO A 324 -1.87 7.07 -20.21
N ALA A 325 -2.39 7.10 -21.44
CA ALA A 325 -3.82 6.90 -21.69
C ALA A 325 -4.35 5.54 -21.20
N ALA A 326 -3.52 4.50 -21.18
CA ALA A 326 -3.92 3.20 -20.62
C ALA A 326 -3.93 3.21 -19.09
N LEU A 327 -3.01 3.95 -18.46
CA LEU A 327 -2.98 4.10 -17.00
C LEU A 327 -4.18 4.93 -16.52
N VAL A 328 -4.45 6.06 -17.18
CA VAL A 328 -5.61 6.92 -16.88
C VAL A 328 -6.91 6.13 -17.08
N GLY A 329 -7.10 5.45 -18.21
CA GLY A 329 -8.31 4.66 -18.43
C GLY A 329 -8.46 3.44 -17.50
N LEU A 330 -7.37 2.90 -16.95
CA LEU A 330 -7.44 1.88 -15.90
C LEU A 330 -7.78 2.49 -14.54
N HIS A 331 -7.26 3.68 -14.28
CA HIS A 331 -7.54 4.43 -13.07
C HIS A 331 -9.02 4.84 -13.00
N GLU A 332 -9.59 5.33 -14.10
CA GLU A 332 -11.04 5.61 -14.24
C GLU A 332 -11.92 4.38 -13.92
N LEU A 333 -11.43 3.16 -14.16
CA LEU A 333 -12.11 1.94 -13.73
C LEU A 333 -11.93 1.72 -12.22
N HIS A 334 -10.67 1.77 -11.77
CA HIS A 334 -10.29 1.68 -10.37
C HIS A 334 -8.79 1.98 -10.19
N PRO A 335 -8.35 2.77 -9.18
CA PRO A 335 -6.92 3.03 -8.92
C PRO A 335 -6.06 1.75 -8.81
N LEU A 336 -6.55 0.74 -8.09
CA LEU A 336 -5.89 -0.58 -8.00
C LEU A 336 -5.74 -1.32 -9.34
N ALA A 337 -6.63 -1.10 -10.32
CA ALA A 337 -6.50 -1.74 -11.64
C ALA A 337 -5.28 -1.20 -12.39
N ALA A 338 -5.01 0.11 -12.29
CA ALA A 338 -3.80 0.73 -12.82
C ALA A 338 -2.54 0.18 -12.11
N ILE A 339 -2.54 0.08 -10.78
CA ILE A 339 -1.44 -0.51 -9.99
C ILE A 339 -1.18 -1.96 -10.41
N ALA A 340 -2.23 -2.77 -10.54
CA ALA A 340 -2.14 -4.16 -10.93
C ALA A 340 -1.54 -4.30 -12.35
N ALA A 341 -1.91 -3.43 -13.28
CA ALA A 341 -1.36 -3.43 -14.63
C ALA A 341 0.13 -3.06 -14.66
N VAL A 342 0.54 -2.03 -13.91
CA VAL A 342 1.96 -1.67 -13.74
C VAL A 342 2.74 -2.86 -13.18
N ASN A 343 2.24 -3.48 -12.11
CA ASN A 343 2.87 -4.66 -11.51
C ASN A 343 2.94 -5.85 -12.47
N ALA A 344 1.91 -6.08 -13.29
CA ALA A 344 1.93 -7.12 -14.31
C ALA A 344 3.05 -6.91 -15.33
N VAL A 345 3.31 -5.66 -15.74
CA VAL A 345 4.44 -5.32 -16.62
C VAL A 345 5.77 -5.55 -15.93
N ILE A 346 5.92 -5.14 -14.66
CA ILE A 346 7.14 -5.38 -13.86
C ILE A 346 7.42 -6.88 -13.75
N VAL A 347 6.39 -7.67 -13.43
CA VAL A 347 6.49 -9.13 -13.34
C VAL A 347 6.90 -9.73 -14.69
N ALA A 348 6.21 -9.37 -15.77
CA ALA A 348 6.49 -9.88 -17.11
C ALA A 348 7.92 -9.54 -17.57
N ALA A 349 8.37 -8.29 -17.37
CA ALA A 349 9.71 -7.84 -17.71
C ALA A 349 10.78 -8.57 -16.89
N THR A 350 10.57 -8.70 -15.57
CA THR A 350 11.49 -9.40 -14.68
C THR A 350 11.61 -10.87 -15.04
N VAL A 351 10.48 -11.56 -15.25
CA VAL A 351 10.46 -12.96 -15.70
C VAL A 351 11.15 -13.11 -17.05
N ALA A 352 10.89 -12.22 -18.01
CA ALA A 352 11.53 -12.25 -19.32
C ALA A 352 13.05 -12.10 -19.22
N VAL A 353 13.53 -11.14 -18.42
CA VAL A 353 14.97 -10.93 -18.17
C VAL A 353 15.59 -12.16 -17.52
N VAL A 354 14.97 -12.71 -16.47
CA VAL A 354 15.51 -13.90 -15.79
C VAL A 354 15.52 -15.10 -16.74
N VAL A 355 14.45 -15.35 -17.49
CA VAL A 355 14.39 -16.44 -18.47
C VAL A 355 15.42 -16.23 -19.59
N ALA A 356 15.66 -15.01 -20.05
CA ALA A 356 16.70 -14.73 -21.05
C ALA A 356 18.12 -14.99 -20.49
N LEU A 357 18.39 -14.57 -19.25
CA LEU A 357 19.70 -14.70 -18.62
C LEU A 357 20.01 -16.13 -18.17
N PHE A 358 19.04 -16.82 -17.57
CA PHE A 358 19.24 -18.11 -16.91
C PHE A 358 18.58 -19.28 -17.65
N GLY A 359 17.67 -19.02 -18.59
CA GLY A 359 16.86 -20.03 -19.27
C GLY A 359 15.63 -20.42 -18.45
N THR A 360 14.81 -21.31 -19.01
CA THR A 360 13.69 -21.96 -18.30
C THR A 360 14.10 -23.24 -17.57
N ALA A 361 15.36 -23.66 -17.72
CA ALA A 361 15.92 -24.85 -17.08
C ALA A 361 16.54 -24.46 -15.72
N ASP A 362 16.47 -25.36 -14.75
CA ASP A 362 17.04 -25.16 -13.41
C ASP A 362 18.49 -24.62 -13.47
N ILE A 363 18.81 -23.61 -12.67
CA ILE A 363 20.16 -23.06 -12.55
C ILE A 363 21.09 -24.17 -12.05
N ARG A 364 21.90 -24.71 -12.95
CA ARG A 364 23.00 -25.60 -12.60
C ARG A 364 24.12 -24.77 -11.99
N VAL A 365 24.11 -24.59 -10.67
CA VAL A 365 25.29 -24.11 -9.94
C VAL A 365 26.33 -25.22 -9.94
N ARG A 366 27.11 -25.30 -11.02
CA ARG A 366 28.37 -26.05 -11.01
C ARG A 366 29.33 -25.25 -10.15
N ARG A 367 29.78 -25.80 -9.02
CA ARG A 367 31.05 -25.38 -8.39
C ARG A 367 32.09 -25.31 -9.51
N PRO A 368 32.63 -24.13 -9.88
CA PRO A 368 33.57 -24.05 -10.98
C PRO A 368 34.83 -24.80 -10.55
N GLY A 369 35.22 -25.84 -11.30
CA GLY A 369 36.66 -26.10 -11.44
C GLY A 369 37.26 -24.82 -12.02
N GLY A 370 38.18 -24.20 -11.28
CA GLY A 370 38.59 -22.80 -11.43
C GLY A 370 39.41 -22.48 -12.69
N HIS A 371 38.90 -22.73 -13.89
CA HIS A 371 39.72 -22.66 -15.11
C HIS A 371 39.12 -21.89 -16.28
N ILE A 372 37.98 -21.20 -16.13
CA ILE A 372 37.40 -20.43 -17.27
C ILE A 372 36.88 -19.05 -16.80
N PRO A 373 37.44 -17.95 -17.34
CA PRO A 373 37.01 -16.58 -17.05
C PRO A 373 35.56 -16.29 -17.45
N LEU A 374 34.87 -15.46 -16.66
CA LEU A 374 33.48 -15.01 -16.84
C LEU A 374 33.23 -14.36 -18.23
N ALA A 375 34.19 -13.57 -18.71
CA ALA A 375 34.11 -12.89 -20.01
C ALA A 375 33.95 -13.89 -21.18
N THR A 376 34.65 -15.02 -21.13
CA THR A 376 34.58 -16.06 -22.19
C THR A 376 33.23 -16.77 -22.21
N ARG A 377 32.51 -16.82 -21.08
CA ARG A 377 31.17 -17.41 -21.00
C ARG A 377 30.11 -16.49 -21.62
N LEU A 378 30.15 -15.19 -21.32
CA LEU A 378 29.23 -14.21 -21.92
C LEU A 378 29.41 -14.15 -23.44
N GLN A 379 30.66 -14.09 -23.91
CA GLN A 379 30.97 -14.00 -25.34
C GLN A 379 30.48 -15.23 -26.12
N ARG A 380 30.63 -16.45 -25.57
CA ARG A 380 30.12 -17.68 -26.20
C ARG A 380 28.60 -17.75 -26.25
N LYS A 381 27.90 -17.13 -25.30
CA LYS A 381 26.42 -17.13 -25.26
C LYS A 381 25.83 -16.10 -26.22
N LEU A 382 26.46 -14.94 -26.34
CA LEU A 382 26.08 -13.89 -27.30
C LEU A 382 26.31 -14.32 -28.77
N ARG A 383 27.37 -15.08 -29.04
CA ARG A 383 27.67 -15.61 -30.39
C ARG A 383 26.73 -16.72 -30.89
N LYS A 384 25.78 -17.16 -30.08
CA LYS A 384 24.72 -18.10 -30.51
C LYS A 384 23.48 -17.39 -31.06
N TRP A 385 23.41 -16.07 -30.90
CA TRP A 385 22.29 -15.22 -31.30
C TRP A 385 22.66 -14.24 -32.44
N LEU A 386 23.92 -14.25 -32.87
CA LEU A 386 24.43 -13.74 -34.15
C LEU A 386 24.67 -14.94 -35.07
#